data_AF-A0A532DVF4-F1
#
_entry.id   AF-A0A532DVF4-F1
#
_cell.length_a   1.000
_cell.length_b   1.000
_cell.length_c   1.000
_cell.angle_alpha   90.00
_cell.angle_beta   90.00
_cell.angle_gamma   90.00
#
_symmetry.space_group_name_H-M   'P 1'
#
loop_
_entity.id
_entity.type
_entity.pdbx_description
1 polymer ?
#
loop_
_entity_poly.entity_id
_entity_poly.type
_entity_poly.pdbx_seq_one_letter_code
_entity_poly.pdbx_strand_id
1 'polypeptide(L)'
;MASERAYDISQWYDSKPVKLGWLGMLGIGVFWVLYQRTLYITCGVSSYLYAQTRLPLYSQATSFPLVAAVVGPMFILPNVGLNEWGHAFWFVDELFAAPLHWGFVTLGWCGLFGAAGGVAAQIVSRMSNLADVIWNNAPKAILDPFPSQVGPGAKSVY
;
A
#
# COMPACT_ATOMS: atom_id res chain seq x y z
N MET A 1 9.50 -58.53 -35.12
CA MET A 1 10.58 -57.63 -34.67
C MET A 1 9.96 -56.28 -34.36
N ALA A 2 9.54 -56.05 -33.12
CA ALA A 2 9.05 -54.75 -32.68
C ALA A 2 10.26 -53.93 -32.26
N SER A 3 10.47 -52.79 -32.91
CA SER A 3 11.48 -51.80 -32.54
C SER A 3 11.10 -51.22 -31.17
N GLU A 4 11.85 -51.59 -30.12
CA GLU A 4 11.80 -50.92 -28.83
C GLU A 4 12.27 -49.49 -29.04
N ARG A 5 11.31 -48.58 -29.18
CA ARG A 5 11.55 -47.13 -29.21
C ARG A 5 12.01 -46.75 -27.80
N ALA A 6 13.31 -46.93 -27.53
CA ALA A 6 13.96 -46.62 -26.26
C ALA A 6 13.64 -45.18 -25.89
N TYR A 7 12.80 -45.01 -24.87
CA TYR A 7 12.39 -43.72 -24.37
C TYR A 7 13.57 -43.14 -23.58
N ASP A 8 14.25 -42.15 -24.18
CA ASP A 8 15.46 -41.55 -23.61
C ASP A 8 15.09 -40.65 -22.41
N ILE A 9 15.31 -41.19 -21.22
CA ILE A 9 15.01 -40.57 -19.92
C ILE A 9 15.90 -39.32 -19.68
N SER A 10 16.97 -39.12 -20.45
CA SER A 10 17.81 -37.92 -20.34
C SER A 10 17.10 -36.64 -20.77
N GLN A 11 16.07 -36.72 -21.62
CA GLN A 11 15.24 -35.57 -22.00
C GLN A 11 14.37 -35.06 -20.85
N TRP A 12 14.05 -35.90 -19.87
CA TRP A 12 13.31 -35.50 -18.66
C TRP A 12 14.11 -34.58 -17.75
N TYR A 13 15.44 -34.61 -17.86
CA TYR A 13 16.36 -33.78 -17.09
C TYR A 13 16.97 -32.63 -17.93
N ASP A 14 16.37 -32.28 -19.07
CA ASP A 14 16.79 -31.08 -19.79
C ASP A 14 16.46 -29.83 -18.96
N SER A 15 17.47 -29.30 -18.28
CA SER A 15 17.38 -28.14 -17.39
C SER A 15 17.16 -26.81 -18.12
N LYS A 16 17.28 -26.78 -19.46
CA LYS A 16 17.17 -25.53 -20.25
C LYS A 16 15.80 -24.84 -20.14
N PRO A 17 14.64 -25.52 -20.34
CA PRO A 17 13.32 -24.91 -20.15
C PRO A 17 13.08 -24.49 -18.70
N VAL A 18 13.57 -25.26 -17.73
CA VAL A 18 13.48 -24.92 -16.31
C VAL A 18 14.24 -23.63 -16.03
N LYS A 19 15.49 -23.50 -16.49
CA LYS A 19 16.31 -22.28 -16.36
C LYS A 19 15.68 -21.05 -17.02
N LEU A 20 15.03 -21.23 -18.16
CA LEU A 20 14.28 -20.16 -18.82
C LEU A 20 13.05 -19.74 -18.00
N GLY A 21 12.33 -20.70 -17.41
CA GLY A 21 11.25 -20.45 -16.46
C GLY A 21 11.72 -19.67 -15.23
N TRP A 22 12.86 -20.05 -14.64
CA TRP A 22 13.47 -19.32 -13.52
C TRP A 22 13.81 -17.87 -13.88
N LEU A 23 14.34 -17.61 -15.09
CA LEU A 23 14.61 -16.25 -15.55
C LEU A 23 13.32 -15.45 -15.76
N GLY A 24 12.25 -16.07 -16.27
CA GLY A 24 10.93 -15.45 -16.38
C GLY A 24 10.36 -15.06 -15.03
N MET A 25 10.47 -15.94 -14.03
CA MET A 25 10.04 -15.67 -12.65
C MET A 25 10.87 -14.55 -12.02
N LEU A 26 12.19 -14.54 -12.22
CA LEU A 26 13.05 -13.45 -11.78
C LEU A 26 12.67 -12.11 -12.43
N GLY A 27 12.37 -12.12 -13.74
CA GLY A 27 11.93 -10.94 -14.48
C GLY A 27 10.60 -10.38 -13.97
N ILE A 28 9.62 -11.25 -13.70
CA ILE A 28 8.32 -10.86 -13.13
C ILE A 28 8.50 -10.34 -11.70
N GLY A 29 9.30 -11.00 -10.87
CA GLY A 29 9.60 -10.53 -9.51
C GLY A 29 10.31 -9.17 -9.50
N VAL A 30 11.28 -8.96 -10.39
CA VAL A 30 11.94 -7.65 -10.56
C VAL A 30 10.97 -6.60 -11.09
N PHE A 31 10.12 -6.93 -12.06
CA PHE A 31 9.08 -6.03 -12.55
C PHE A 31 8.13 -5.61 -11.42
N TRP A 32 7.65 -6.57 -10.61
CA TRP A 32 6.77 -6.28 -9.48
C TRP A 32 7.44 -5.42 -8.41
N VAL A 33 8.68 -5.75 -8.03
CA VAL A 33 9.44 -4.96 -7.07
C VAL A 33 9.68 -3.55 -7.60
N LEU A 34 10.05 -3.39 -8.87
CA LEU A 34 10.30 -2.07 -9.45
C LEU A 34 9.01 -1.28 -9.67
N TYR A 35 7.93 -1.92 -10.10
CA TYR A 35 6.62 -1.30 -10.32
C TYR A 35 6.03 -0.80 -9.00
N GLN A 36 6.00 -1.67 -7.97
CA GLN A 36 5.56 -1.32 -6.61
C GLN A 36 6.46 -0.24 -6.01
N ARG A 37 7.78 -0.41 -6.06
CA ARG A 37 8.73 0.52 -5.43
C ARG A 37 8.79 1.86 -6.14
N THR A 38 8.56 1.91 -7.44
CA THR A 38 8.49 3.18 -8.17
C THR A 38 7.13 3.81 -7.91
N LEU A 39 6.04 3.27 -8.42
CA LEU A 39 4.76 3.97 -8.39
C LEU A 39 4.23 4.17 -6.98
N TYR A 40 4.30 3.15 -6.14
CA TYR A 40 3.68 3.22 -4.82
C TYR A 40 4.45 4.16 -3.89
N ILE A 41 5.79 4.06 -3.85
CA ILE A 41 6.60 4.96 -3.02
C ILE A 41 6.62 6.36 -3.61
N THR A 42 6.80 6.53 -4.92
CA THR A 42 6.85 7.89 -5.48
C THR A 42 5.51 8.60 -5.36
N CYS A 43 4.39 7.93 -5.62
CA CYS A 43 3.06 8.54 -5.48
C CYS A 43 2.66 8.71 -4.01
N GLY A 44 3.00 7.76 -3.14
CA GLY A 44 2.72 7.85 -1.70
C GLY A 44 3.51 8.97 -1.03
N VAL A 45 4.83 9.01 -1.24
CA VAL A 45 5.71 10.05 -0.68
C VAL A 45 5.39 11.42 -1.28
N SER A 46 5.12 11.51 -2.59
CA SER A 46 4.73 12.80 -3.18
C SER A 46 3.41 13.32 -2.61
N SER A 47 2.42 12.46 -2.39
CA SER A 47 1.14 12.83 -1.77
C SER A 47 1.31 13.29 -0.32
N TYR A 48 2.19 12.62 0.44
CA TYR A 48 2.53 13.03 1.80
C TYR A 48 3.22 14.40 1.84
N LEU A 49 4.22 14.61 0.98
CA LEU A 49 4.93 15.89 0.88
C LEU A 49 3.99 17.02 0.44
N TYR A 50 3.09 16.75 -0.50
CA TYR A 50 2.08 17.71 -0.92
C TYR A 50 1.16 18.08 0.25
N ALA A 51 0.66 17.11 1.00
CA ALA A 51 -0.18 17.35 2.15
C ALA A 51 0.55 18.20 3.22
N GLN A 52 1.80 17.87 3.55
CA GLN A 52 2.58 18.57 4.56
C GLN A 52 2.90 20.02 4.18
N THR A 53 3.05 20.31 2.88
CA THR A 53 3.50 21.63 2.37
C THR A 53 2.38 22.53 1.89
N ARG A 54 1.19 21.99 1.56
CA ARG A 54 0.09 22.75 0.97
C ARG A 54 -1.19 22.74 1.79
N LEU A 55 -1.37 21.80 2.71
CA LEU A 55 -2.60 21.69 3.48
C LEU A 55 -2.37 22.07 4.95
N PRO A 56 -3.04 23.11 5.47
CA PRO A 56 -2.80 23.61 6.83
C PRO A 56 -3.11 22.58 7.92
N LEU A 57 -4.06 21.67 7.68
CA LEU A 57 -4.36 20.56 8.60
C LEU A 57 -3.15 19.62 8.80
N TYR A 58 -2.51 19.22 7.70
CA TYR A 58 -1.41 18.26 7.72
C TYR A 58 -0.06 18.92 8.01
N SER A 59 0.07 20.22 7.73
CA SER A 59 1.29 21.00 8.02
C SER A 59 1.57 21.15 9.52
N GLN A 60 0.51 21.28 10.34
CA GLN A 60 0.66 21.49 11.78
C GLN A 60 0.80 20.20 12.59
N ALA A 61 0.29 19.07 12.11
CA ALA A 61 0.48 17.77 12.75
C ALA A 61 0.46 16.63 11.74
N THR A 62 1.32 15.64 11.97
CA THR A 62 1.40 14.44 11.14
C THR A 62 0.17 13.56 11.36
N SER A 63 -0.59 13.30 10.29
CA SER A 63 -1.78 12.44 10.37
C SER A 63 -1.40 10.97 10.35
N PHE A 64 -1.75 10.28 11.43
CA PHE A 64 -1.61 8.82 11.55
C PHE A 64 -2.18 8.04 10.34
N PRO A 65 -3.42 8.31 9.85
CA PRO A 65 -3.96 7.57 8.71
C PRO A 65 -3.21 7.86 7.39
N LEU A 66 -2.66 9.06 7.19
CA LEU A 66 -1.88 9.37 5.99
C LEU A 66 -0.54 8.64 5.99
N VAL A 67 0.15 8.60 7.12
CA VAL A 67 1.39 7.84 7.27
C VAL A 67 1.12 6.35 7.09
N ALA A 68 0.05 5.83 7.70
CA ALA A 68 -0.38 4.46 7.50
C ALA A 68 -0.73 4.15 6.04
N ALA A 69 -1.25 5.11 5.27
CA ALA A 69 -1.60 4.90 3.86
C ALA A 69 -0.37 4.83 2.96
N VAL A 70 0.68 5.58 3.31
CA VAL A 70 1.94 5.61 2.57
C VAL A 70 2.83 4.41 2.93
N VAL A 71 2.88 4.02 4.20
CA VAL A 71 3.77 2.97 4.70
C VAL A 71 3.10 1.59 4.70
N GLY A 72 1.78 1.51 4.90
CA GLY A 72 1.00 0.26 4.91
C GLY A 72 1.30 -0.67 3.72
N PRO A 73 1.39 -0.15 2.49
CA PRO A 73 1.68 -0.94 1.29
C PRO A 73 3.12 -1.45 1.18
N MET A 74 4.03 -0.99 2.04
CA MET A 74 5.35 -1.62 2.22
C MET A 74 5.24 -2.92 3.02
N PHE A 75 4.27 -3.00 3.94
CA PHE A 75 4.04 -4.19 4.76
C PHE A 75 3.31 -5.31 4.02
N ILE A 76 2.84 -5.09 2.79
CA ILE A 76 2.23 -6.14 1.95
C ILE A 76 3.25 -6.95 1.14
N LEU A 77 4.49 -6.44 1.01
CA LEU A 77 5.57 -7.09 0.26
C LEU A 77 5.91 -8.50 0.78
N PRO A 78 5.97 -8.76 2.10
CA PRO A 78 6.16 -10.12 2.60
C PRO A 78 5.05 -11.07 2.16
N ASN A 79 3.79 -10.60 2.13
CA ASN A 79 2.67 -11.45 1.71
C ASN A 79 2.73 -11.77 0.21
N VAL A 80 2.97 -10.78 -0.65
CA VAL A 80 3.04 -11.03 -2.11
C VAL A 80 4.25 -11.90 -2.46
N GLY A 81 5.42 -11.64 -1.86
CA GLY A 81 6.62 -12.44 -2.10
C GLY A 81 6.49 -13.89 -1.64
N LEU A 82 5.87 -14.12 -0.47
CA LEU A 82 5.56 -15.47 -0.01
C LEU A 82 4.45 -16.14 -0.84
N ASN A 83 3.52 -15.38 -1.41
CA ASN A 83 2.44 -15.89 -2.26
C ASN A 83 2.99 -16.43 -3.58
N GLU A 84 3.85 -15.65 -4.24
CA GLU A 84 4.52 -16.06 -5.48
C GLU A 84 5.49 -17.23 -5.24
N TRP A 85 6.12 -17.28 -4.06
CA TRP A 85 6.95 -18.41 -3.63
C TRP A 85 6.14 -19.68 -3.37
N GLY A 86 4.92 -19.56 -2.83
CA GLY A 86 3.99 -20.68 -2.63
C GLY A 86 3.55 -21.33 -3.94
N HIS A 87 3.31 -20.54 -5.00
CA HIS A 87 3.01 -21.07 -6.33
C HIS A 87 4.18 -21.84 -6.98
N ALA A 88 5.42 -21.70 -6.49
CA ALA A 88 6.61 -22.36 -7.01
C ALA A 88 6.88 -23.75 -6.38
N PHE A 89 6.29 -24.07 -5.23
CA PHE A 89 6.52 -25.33 -4.50
C PHE A 89 5.20 -26.04 -4.19
N TRP A 90 4.88 -27.06 -5.01
CA TRP A 90 3.64 -27.86 -5.03
C TRP A 90 3.29 -28.64 -3.74
N PHE A 91 4.02 -28.49 -2.63
CA PHE A 91 3.84 -29.33 -1.42
C PHE A 91 3.51 -28.57 -0.13
N VAL A 92 3.18 -27.27 -0.19
CA VAL A 92 2.95 -26.48 1.04
C VAL A 92 1.72 -25.57 1.00
N ASP A 93 0.65 -26.03 0.34
CA ASP A 93 -0.59 -25.25 0.27
C ASP A 93 -1.24 -25.03 1.66
N GLU A 94 -1.28 -26.02 2.56
CA GLU A 94 -2.01 -25.84 3.83
C GLU A 94 -1.27 -25.05 4.93
N LEU A 95 0.06 -25.10 4.97
CA LEU A 95 0.83 -24.43 6.04
C LEU A 95 1.13 -22.95 5.72
N PHE A 96 1.23 -22.59 4.43
CA PHE A 96 1.53 -21.21 4.02
C PHE A 96 0.33 -20.47 3.42
N ALA A 97 -0.68 -21.13 2.82
CA ALA A 97 -1.83 -20.39 2.28
C ALA A 97 -2.71 -19.78 3.37
N ALA A 98 -2.94 -20.48 4.49
CA ALA A 98 -3.83 -19.98 5.53
C ALA A 98 -3.29 -18.70 6.22
N PRO A 99 -2.06 -18.63 6.75
CA PRO A 99 -1.54 -17.41 7.38
C PRO A 99 -1.37 -16.24 6.40
N LEU A 100 -1.07 -16.54 5.13
CA LEU A 100 -0.82 -15.53 4.11
C LEU A 100 -2.10 -14.83 3.65
N HIS A 101 -3.20 -15.58 3.49
CA HIS A 101 -4.51 -15.00 3.18
C HIS A 101 -5.04 -14.13 4.32
N TRP A 102 -4.93 -14.59 5.58
CA TRP A 102 -5.33 -13.76 6.73
C TRP A 102 -4.46 -12.52 6.87
N GLY A 103 -3.15 -12.62 6.61
CA GLY A 103 -2.25 -11.46 6.55
C GLY A 103 -2.66 -10.45 5.48
N PHE A 104 -3.03 -10.91 4.27
CA PHE A 104 -3.48 -10.04 3.20
C PHE A 104 -4.81 -9.36 3.55
N VAL A 105 -5.75 -10.11 4.13
CA VAL A 105 -7.03 -9.59 4.61
C VAL A 105 -6.79 -8.54 5.70
N THR A 106 -6.08 -8.85 6.77
CA THR A 106 -5.86 -7.89 7.87
C THR A 106 -5.12 -6.64 7.40
N LEU A 107 -4.03 -6.77 6.65
CA LEU A 107 -3.27 -5.60 6.16
C LEU A 107 -4.04 -4.83 5.08
N GLY A 108 -4.81 -5.52 4.24
CA GLY A 108 -5.67 -4.93 3.22
C GLY A 108 -6.82 -4.12 3.82
N TRP A 109 -7.54 -4.66 4.80
CA TRP A 109 -8.61 -3.94 5.50
C TRP A 109 -8.07 -2.78 6.34
N CYS A 110 -6.95 -2.96 7.04
CA CYS A 110 -6.31 -1.86 7.79
C CYS A 110 -5.79 -0.75 6.86
N GLY A 111 -5.23 -1.10 5.71
CA GLY A 111 -4.78 -0.13 4.71
C GLY A 111 -5.93 0.59 4.00
N LEU A 112 -6.96 -0.14 3.57
CA LEU A 112 -8.08 0.42 2.81
C LEU A 112 -9.06 1.19 3.71
N PHE A 113 -9.53 0.60 4.81
CA PHE A 113 -10.53 1.25 5.68
C PHE A 113 -9.89 2.12 6.76
N GLY A 114 -8.80 1.67 7.36
CA GLY A 114 -8.12 2.42 8.43
C GLY A 114 -7.35 3.62 7.87
N ALA A 115 -6.49 3.38 6.88
CA ALA A 115 -5.59 4.39 6.37
C ALA A 115 -6.23 5.25 5.26
N ALA A 116 -6.64 4.66 4.13
CA ALA A 116 -7.26 5.42 3.05
C ALA A 116 -8.65 5.98 3.44
N GLY A 117 -9.47 5.19 4.14
CA GLY A 117 -10.73 5.65 4.73
C GLY A 117 -10.55 6.76 5.76
N GLY A 118 -9.53 6.66 6.62
CA GLY A 118 -9.19 7.71 7.58
C GLY A 118 -8.77 9.03 6.92
N VAL A 119 -7.95 8.97 5.86
CA VAL A 119 -7.57 10.15 5.07
C VAL A 119 -8.79 10.74 4.35
N ALA A 120 -9.66 9.90 3.77
CA ALA A 120 -10.87 10.36 3.11
C ALA A 120 -11.81 11.06 4.10
N ALA A 121 -12.01 10.51 5.30
CA ALA A 121 -12.81 11.14 6.34
C ALA A 121 -12.24 12.50 6.77
N GLN A 122 -10.91 12.61 6.90
CA GLN A 122 -10.24 13.88 7.20
C GLN A 122 -10.48 14.91 6.09
N ILE A 123 -10.37 14.51 4.82
CA ILE A 123 -10.62 15.40 3.68
C ILE A 123 -12.10 15.83 3.63
N VAL A 124 -13.04 14.89 3.77
CA VAL A 124 -14.49 15.16 3.74
C VAL A 124 -14.89 16.08 4.88
N SER A 125 -14.40 15.86 6.09
CA SER A 125 -14.65 16.75 7.23
C SER A 125 -14.15 18.16 6.96
N ARG A 126 -12.96 18.32 6.38
CA ARG A 126 -12.44 19.65 6.02
C ARG A 126 -13.24 20.33 4.91
N MET A 127 -13.69 19.57 3.92
CA MET A 127 -14.55 20.08 2.86
C MET A 127 -15.92 20.50 3.40
N SER A 128 -16.48 19.74 4.35
CA SER A 128 -17.74 20.10 5.03
C SER A 128 -17.59 21.41 5.80
N ASN A 129 -16.54 21.56 6.63
CA ASN A 129 -16.31 22.80 7.37
C ASN A 129 -16.13 24.01 6.43
N LEU A 130 -15.50 23.82 5.27
CA LEU A 130 -15.34 24.88 4.28
C LEU A 130 -16.67 25.24 3.60
N ALA A 131 -17.49 24.24 3.28
CA ALA A 131 -18.84 24.45 2.75
C ALA A 131 -19.73 25.20 3.74
N ASP A 132 -19.64 24.90 5.04
CA ASP A 132 -20.39 25.60 6.08
C ASP A 132 -19.99 27.08 6.19
N VAL A 133 -18.69 27.39 6.07
CA VAL A 133 -18.22 28.79 6.09
C VAL A 133 -18.72 29.56 4.86
N ILE A 134 -18.65 28.95 3.67
CA ILE A 134 -18.99 29.64 2.41
C ILE A 134 -20.50 29.73 2.21
N TRP A 135 -21.24 28.65 2.48
CA TRP A 135 -22.65 28.50 2.14
C TRP A 135 -23.58 28.79 3.31
N ASN A 136 -23.18 28.41 4.53
CA ASN A 136 -23.99 28.54 5.74
C ASN A 136 -23.56 29.73 6.62
N ASN A 137 -22.63 30.57 6.17
CA ASN A 137 -22.07 31.71 6.92
C ASN A 137 -21.54 31.32 8.31
N ALA A 138 -21.03 30.10 8.47
CA ALA A 138 -20.43 29.66 9.72
C ALA A 138 -19.17 30.48 10.06
N PRO A 139 -18.83 30.64 11.35
CA PRO A 139 -17.63 31.35 11.75
C PRO A 139 -16.36 30.63 11.27
N LYS A 140 -15.39 31.39 10.74
CA LYS A 140 -14.12 30.86 10.20
C LYS A 140 -13.29 30.08 11.24
N ALA A 141 -13.56 30.25 12.53
CA ALA A 141 -12.94 29.49 13.61
C ALA A 141 -13.13 27.96 13.46
N ILE A 142 -14.15 27.49 12.74
CA ILE A 142 -14.36 26.06 12.44
C ILE A 142 -13.26 25.47 11.53
N LEU A 143 -12.48 26.32 10.85
CA LEU A 143 -11.38 25.90 9.99
C LEU A 143 -10.06 25.68 10.77
N ASP A 144 -10.01 26.12 12.02
CA ASP A 144 -8.84 25.97 12.87
C ASP A 144 -8.69 24.49 13.26
N PRO A 145 -7.60 23.81 12.84
CA PRO A 145 -7.40 22.39 13.10
C PRO A 145 -7.19 22.09 14.58
N PHE A 146 -6.74 23.09 15.35
CA PHE A 146 -6.58 23.02 16.80
C PHE A 146 -7.29 24.25 17.39
N PRO A 147 -8.54 24.10 17.89
CA PRO A 147 -9.20 25.19 18.59
C PRO A 147 -8.26 25.62 19.73
N SER A 148 -7.96 26.91 19.78
CA SER A 148 -6.97 27.48 20.70
C SER A 148 -7.22 27.04 22.15
N GLN A 149 -6.44 26.04 22.58
CA GLN A 149 -6.10 25.84 24.00
C GLN A 149 -5.10 26.92 24.47
N VAL A 150 -4.73 27.87 23.60
CA VAL A 150 -3.83 28.97 23.89
C VAL A 150 -4.69 30.18 24.24
N GLY A 151 -4.50 30.69 25.47
CA GLY A 151 -5.34 31.72 26.10
C GLY A 151 -5.55 33.00 25.29
N PRO A 152 -6.37 33.93 25.81
CA PRO A 152 -7.00 35.06 25.08
C PRO A 152 -6.07 36.16 24.53
N GLY A 153 -4.88 35.82 24.04
CA GLY A 153 -3.93 36.73 23.42
C GLY A 153 -2.96 36.09 22.41
N ALA A 154 -3.06 34.78 22.13
CA ALA A 154 -2.25 34.18 21.08
C ALA A 154 -2.85 34.50 19.72
N LYS A 155 -2.17 35.36 18.95
CA LYS A 155 -2.51 35.60 17.55
C LYS A 155 -2.38 34.28 16.80
N SER A 156 -3.48 33.83 16.19
CA SER A 156 -3.42 32.84 15.12
C SER A 156 -2.55 33.49 14.03
N VAL A 157 -1.33 33.01 13.88
CA VAL A 157 -0.44 33.45 12.80
C VAL A 157 -0.83 32.67 11.57
N TYR A 158 -1.94 33.09 10.95
CA TYR A 158 -2.31 32.82 9.57
C TYR A 158 -3.07 34.01 9.02
#